data_AF-H5S986-F1
#
_entry.id   AF-H5S986-F1
#
_cell.length_a   1.000
_cell.length_b   1.000
_cell.length_c   1.000
_cell.angle_alpha   90.00
_cell.angle_beta   90.00
_cell.angle_gamma   90.00
#
_symmetry.space_group_name_H-M   'P 1'
#
loop_
_entity.id
_entity.type
_entity.pdbx_description
1 polymer ?
#
loop_
_entity_poly.entity_id
_entity_poly.type
_entity_poly.pdbx_seq_one_letter_code
_entity_poly.pdbx_strand_id
1 'polypeptide(L)'
;MDTTMRNSELLFLYDARLCNPNGDPDEENKPRMDYEAGRNLVSDVRLKRYLRDYWLDLDEATWKGLGYPSKQDVWVRKLADENGEPQTVSAKQRIDGLAKQFGGKSAKEAMKKPEFKKWLLERLIDVRLFGATIPVGEGEGDRAGGSLTLTGPVQFSWGYSLNRAELLASSTITSQFAGREQEEKGQYGTMGKDWRVKYSLLAFYGTVSAWRAK
;
A
#
# COMPACT_ATOMS: atom_id res chain seq x y z
N MET A 1 5.55 2.96 -27.27
CA MET A 1 5.51 4.41 -26.97
C MET A 1 6.90 4.80 -26.50
N ASP A 2 7.67 5.47 -27.34
CA ASP A 2 8.99 5.99 -27.00
C ASP A 2 8.81 7.38 -26.39
N THR A 3 8.39 7.41 -25.13
CA THR A 3 8.38 8.63 -24.32
C THR A 3 9.68 8.67 -23.56
N THR A 4 10.61 9.55 -23.98
CA THR A 4 11.82 9.85 -23.21
C THR A 4 11.40 10.35 -21.82
N MET A 5 11.35 9.44 -20.83
CA MET A 5 11.15 9.85 -19.45
C MET A 5 12.30 10.74 -19.01
N ARG A 6 11.96 11.83 -18.34
CA ARG A 6 12.93 12.73 -17.70
C ARG A 6 12.95 12.42 -16.21
N ASN A 7 14.09 12.70 -15.58
CA ASN A 7 14.11 12.74 -14.13
C ASN A 7 13.23 13.91 -13.68
N SER A 8 12.40 13.67 -12.67
CA SER A 8 11.46 14.67 -12.16
C SER A 8 11.39 14.61 -10.64
N GLU A 9 10.98 15.73 -10.04
CA GLU A 9 10.67 15.84 -8.62
C GLU A 9 9.18 16.14 -8.47
N LEU A 10 8.59 15.67 -7.39
CA LEU A 10 7.17 15.77 -7.09
C LEU A 10 6.99 16.32 -5.68
N LEU A 11 6.10 17.30 -5.54
CA LEU A 11 5.60 17.73 -4.25
C LEU A 11 4.11 17.43 -4.20
N PHE A 12 3.71 16.44 -3.39
CA PHE A 12 2.32 16.04 -3.24
C PHE A 12 1.78 16.52 -1.90
N LEU A 13 0.70 17.32 -1.96
CA LEU A 13 0.06 17.87 -0.76
C LEU A 13 -1.36 17.35 -0.63
N TYR A 14 -1.76 17.07 0.60
CA TYR A 14 -3.17 16.89 0.97
C TYR A 14 -3.40 17.34 2.41
N ASP A 15 -4.65 17.65 2.75
CA ASP A 15 -5.03 18.01 4.11
C ASP A 15 -5.76 16.86 4.83
N ALA A 16 -5.66 16.88 6.16
CA ALA A 16 -6.30 15.95 7.06
C ALA A 16 -6.98 16.76 8.17
N ARG A 17 -8.32 16.68 8.22
CA ARG A 17 -9.14 17.41 9.18
C ARG A 17 -10.00 16.44 9.98
N LEU A 18 -9.91 16.52 11.31
CA LEU A 18 -10.69 15.70 12.25
C LEU A 18 -10.62 14.19 11.94
N CYS A 19 -9.44 13.72 11.53
CA CYS A 19 -9.22 12.33 11.15
C CYS A 19 -7.84 11.85 11.59
N ASN A 20 -7.55 10.56 11.39
CA ASN A 20 -6.25 9.97 11.62
C ASN A 20 -5.57 9.65 10.28
N PRO A 21 -4.64 10.49 9.78
CA PRO A 21 -4.05 10.28 8.46
C PRO A 21 -3.12 9.06 8.42
N ASN A 22 -2.46 8.76 9.54
CA ASN A 22 -1.53 7.64 9.69
C ASN A 22 -1.35 7.28 11.18
N GLY A 23 -2.01 6.22 11.61
CA GLY A 23 -1.92 5.73 12.98
C GLY A 23 -0.59 5.04 13.27
N ASP A 24 -0.11 5.17 14.50
CA ASP A 24 1.06 4.48 15.01
C ASP A 24 0.65 3.18 15.73
N PRO A 25 1.00 2.00 15.20
CA PRO A 25 0.74 0.73 15.88
C PRO A 25 1.35 0.67 17.29
N ASP A 26 2.43 1.40 17.53
CA ASP A 26 3.15 1.39 18.81
C ASP A 26 2.54 2.39 19.83
N GLU A 27 1.73 3.35 19.39
CA GLU A 27 1.09 4.36 20.25
C GLU A 27 -0.44 4.29 20.22
N GLU A 28 -1.02 3.10 20.46
CA GLU A 28 -2.49 2.91 20.49
C GLU A 28 -3.20 3.46 19.23
N ASN A 29 -2.55 3.38 18.07
CA ASN A 29 -3.05 3.92 16.81
C ASN A 29 -3.24 5.45 16.80
N LYS A 30 -2.56 6.21 17.66
CA LYS A 30 -2.51 7.69 17.58
C LYS A 30 -1.95 8.14 16.24
N PRO A 31 -2.38 9.29 15.68
CA PRO A 31 -1.68 9.89 14.56
C PRO A 31 -0.19 10.04 14.89
N ARG A 32 0.69 9.64 13.96
CA ARG A 32 2.13 9.82 14.15
C ARG A 32 2.48 11.30 14.27
N MET A 33 3.27 11.65 15.27
CA MET A 33 3.64 13.03 15.58
C MET A 33 5.14 13.13 15.84
N ASP A 34 5.74 14.20 15.32
CA ASP A 34 6.96 14.78 15.85
C ASP A 34 6.55 15.77 16.94
N TYR A 35 6.61 15.33 18.20
CA TYR A 35 6.18 16.12 19.35
C TYR A 35 7.11 17.30 19.64
N GLU A 36 8.39 17.24 19.25
CA GLU A 36 9.35 18.34 19.44
C GLU A 36 9.05 19.50 18.48
N ALA A 37 8.85 19.19 17.20
CA ALA A 37 8.53 20.19 16.18
C ALA A 37 7.03 20.56 16.15
N GLY A 38 6.18 19.75 16.81
CA GLY A 38 4.72 19.86 16.74
C GLY A 38 4.17 19.55 15.35
N ARG A 39 4.77 18.62 14.62
CA ARG A 39 4.40 18.27 13.24
C ARG A 39 3.78 16.89 13.15
N ASN A 40 2.77 16.74 12.30
CA ASN A 40 2.20 15.44 12.00
C ASN A 40 3.02 14.73 10.90
N LEU A 41 3.16 13.42 11.06
CA LEU A 41 3.97 12.57 10.20
C LEU A 41 3.08 11.54 9.48
N VAL A 42 3.37 11.31 8.21
CA VAL A 42 2.77 10.21 7.46
C VAL A 42 3.84 9.47 6.69
N SER A 43 3.88 8.14 6.83
CA SER A 43 4.86 7.33 6.12
C SER A 43 4.56 7.29 4.62
N ASP A 44 5.61 7.15 3.82
CA ASP A 44 5.49 6.94 2.37
C ASP A 44 4.68 5.67 2.06
N VAL A 45 4.83 4.62 2.87
CA VAL A 45 4.07 3.38 2.75
C VAL A 45 2.56 3.61 2.91
N ARG A 46 2.14 4.52 3.79
CA ARG A 46 0.73 4.91 3.95
C ARG A 46 0.20 5.60 2.71
N LEU A 47 0.96 6.54 2.13
CA LEU A 47 0.60 7.19 0.87
C LEU A 47 0.49 6.18 -0.27
N LYS A 48 1.49 5.30 -0.41
CA LYS A 48 1.47 4.22 -1.41
C LYS A 48 0.25 3.31 -1.24
N ARG A 49 -0.20 3.05 -0.01
CA ARG A 49 -1.42 2.28 0.24
C ARG A 49 -2.67 2.99 -0.27
N TYR A 50 -2.83 4.29 -0.02
CA TYR A 50 -3.97 5.04 -0.58
C TYR A 50 -4.01 4.98 -2.11
N LEU A 51 -2.85 5.11 -2.77
CA LEU A 51 -2.76 5.01 -4.23
C LEU A 51 -3.14 3.61 -4.72
N ARG A 52 -2.70 2.56 -4.03
CA ARG A 52 -3.06 1.17 -4.32
C ARG A 52 -4.55 0.91 -4.19
N ASP A 53 -5.14 1.35 -3.09
CA ASP A 53 -6.58 1.18 -2.84
C ASP A 53 -7.38 1.93 -3.93
N TYR A 54 -7.00 3.17 -4.23
CA TYR A 54 -7.60 3.95 -5.33
C TYR A 54 -7.54 3.23 -6.67
N TRP A 55 -6.39 2.67 -7.05
CA TRP A 55 -6.23 1.92 -8.31
C TRP A 55 -7.10 0.68 -8.41
N LEU A 56 -7.39 0.02 -7.29
CA LEU A 56 -8.25 -1.15 -7.24
C LEU A 56 -9.73 -0.80 -7.45
N ASP A 57 -10.13 0.36 -6.94
CA ASP A 57 -11.50 0.87 -7.06
C ASP A 57 -11.82 1.43 -8.45
N LEU A 58 -10.81 1.76 -9.26
CA LEU A 58 -11.00 2.22 -10.64
C LEU A 58 -11.63 1.14 -11.52
N ASP A 59 -12.56 1.56 -12.38
CA ASP A 59 -13.22 0.72 -13.38
C ASP A 59 -12.39 0.58 -14.66
N GLU A 60 -12.76 -0.37 -15.52
CA GLU A 60 -12.01 -0.64 -16.75
C GLU A 60 -12.07 0.54 -17.74
N ALA A 61 -13.17 1.28 -17.77
CA ALA A 61 -13.33 2.45 -18.62
C ALA A 61 -12.35 3.56 -18.23
N THR A 62 -12.18 3.84 -16.93
CA THR A 62 -11.21 4.83 -16.46
C THR A 62 -9.79 4.40 -16.77
N TRP A 63 -9.45 3.12 -16.60
CA TRP A 63 -8.12 2.61 -16.97
C TRP A 63 -7.83 2.77 -18.47
N LYS A 64 -8.80 2.51 -19.34
CA LYS A 64 -8.69 2.77 -20.78
C LYS A 64 -8.52 4.26 -21.08
N GLY A 65 -9.26 5.13 -20.38
CA GLY A 65 -9.09 6.59 -20.45
C GLY A 65 -7.70 7.07 -20.02
N LEU A 66 -7.08 6.42 -19.05
CA LEU A 66 -5.70 6.66 -18.62
C LEU A 66 -4.63 6.10 -19.58
N GLY A 67 -5.05 5.49 -20.71
CA GLY A 67 -4.16 4.96 -21.74
C GLY A 67 -3.69 3.53 -21.50
N TYR A 68 -4.32 2.78 -20.59
CA TYR A 68 -4.00 1.37 -20.36
C TYR A 68 -4.92 0.46 -21.18
N PRO A 69 -4.42 -0.64 -21.76
CA PRO A 69 -5.25 -1.55 -22.56
C PRO A 69 -6.31 -2.28 -21.71
N SER A 70 -6.03 -2.48 -20.42
CA SER A 70 -6.89 -3.19 -19.48
C SER A 70 -6.70 -2.69 -18.04
N LYS A 71 -7.68 -2.99 -17.18
CA LYS A 71 -7.61 -2.72 -15.74
C LYS A 71 -6.36 -3.35 -15.15
N GLN A 72 -5.53 -2.53 -14.51
CA GLN A 72 -4.29 -2.94 -13.88
C GLN A 72 -4.56 -3.65 -12.54
N ASP A 73 -3.64 -4.50 -12.11
CA ASP A 73 -3.67 -5.13 -10.79
C ASP A 73 -2.59 -4.55 -9.87
N VAL A 74 -2.72 -4.76 -8.55
CA VAL A 74 -1.84 -4.24 -7.50
C VAL A 74 -1.30 -5.39 -6.65
N TRP A 75 0.01 -5.55 -6.57
CA TRP A 75 0.70 -6.64 -5.86
C TRP A 75 0.45 -6.70 -4.35
N VAL A 76 0.30 -5.55 -3.69
CA VAL A 76 0.02 -5.50 -2.25
C VAL A 76 -1.46 -5.27 -2.03
N ARG A 77 -2.26 -6.35 -2.08
CA ARG A 77 -3.69 -6.34 -1.71
C ARG A 77 -4.11 -7.66 -1.09
N LYS A 78 -5.23 -7.66 -0.37
CA LYS A 78 -5.98 -8.87 -0.05
C LYS A 78 -6.64 -9.40 -1.32
N LEU A 79 -6.61 -10.71 -1.54
CA LEU A 79 -7.36 -11.33 -2.63
C LEU A 79 -8.68 -11.83 -2.08
N ALA A 80 -9.74 -11.77 -2.88
CA ALA A 80 -10.99 -12.42 -2.51
C ALA A 80 -10.86 -13.93 -2.77
N ASP A 81 -11.32 -14.74 -1.81
CA ASP A 81 -11.52 -16.18 -2.00
C ASP A 81 -12.64 -16.44 -3.03
N GLU A 82 -12.84 -17.70 -3.40
CA GLU A 82 -13.92 -18.14 -4.32
C GLU A 82 -15.32 -17.70 -3.86
N ASN A 83 -15.48 -17.42 -2.55
CA ASN A 83 -16.70 -16.92 -1.93
C ASN A 83 -16.79 -15.38 -1.82
N GLY A 84 -15.80 -14.64 -2.34
CA GLY A 84 -15.76 -13.18 -2.29
C GLY A 84 -15.17 -12.59 -1.00
N GLU A 85 -14.70 -13.42 -0.05
CA GLU A 85 -14.13 -12.93 1.21
C GLU A 85 -12.65 -12.54 1.10
N PRO A 86 -12.21 -11.40 1.66
CA PRO A 86 -10.84 -10.93 1.54
C PRO A 86 -9.85 -11.76 2.36
N GLN A 87 -9.15 -12.68 1.70
CA GLN A 87 -8.08 -13.50 2.25
C GLN A 87 -6.70 -12.82 2.14
N THR A 88 -5.91 -12.98 3.21
CA THR A 88 -4.49 -12.61 3.20
C THR A 88 -3.71 -13.74 2.53
N VAL A 89 -3.50 -13.63 1.21
CA VAL A 89 -2.69 -14.60 0.48
C VAL A 89 -1.21 -14.37 0.73
N SER A 90 -0.45 -15.46 0.84
CA SER A 90 1.01 -15.37 0.93
C SER A 90 1.60 -14.86 -0.39
N ALA A 91 2.75 -14.18 -0.30
CA ALA A 91 3.47 -13.71 -1.48
C ALA A 91 3.83 -14.87 -2.46
N LYS A 92 4.01 -16.10 -1.95
CA LYS A 92 4.25 -17.30 -2.75
C LYS A 92 3.02 -17.71 -3.56
N GLN A 93 1.86 -17.83 -2.92
CA GLN A 93 0.60 -18.17 -3.61
C GLN A 93 0.24 -17.16 -4.69
N ARG A 94 0.49 -15.87 -4.41
CA ARG A 94 0.20 -14.81 -5.38
C ARG A 94 1.08 -14.89 -6.62
N ILE A 95 2.39 -15.11 -6.47
CA ILE A 95 3.28 -15.21 -7.63
C ILE A 95 2.99 -16.47 -8.45
N ASP A 96 2.61 -17.58 -7.81
CA ASP A 96 2.21 -18.80 -8.51
C ASP A 96 0.88 -18.61 -9.26
N GLY A 97 -0.09 -17.88 -8.70
CA GLY A 97 -1.33 -17.52 -9.40
C GLY A 97 -1.07 -16.66 -10.65
N LEU A 98 -0.17 -15.67 -10.54
CA LEU A 98 0.24 -14.84 -11.68
C LEU A 98 1.04 -15.64 -12.72
N ALA A 99 1.89 -16.59 -12.28
CA ALA A 99 2.60 -17.48 -13.18
C ALA A 99 1.64 -18.36 -13.99
N LYS A 100 0.57 -18.87 -13.38
CA LYS A 100 -0.49 -19.63 -14.08
C LYS A 100 -1.25 -18.76 -15.09
N GLN A 101 -1.55 -17.50 -14.75
CA GLN A 101 -2.18 -16.56 -15.69
C GLN A 101 -1.30 -16.26 -16.92
N PHE A 102 0.02 -16.26 -16.74
CA PHE A 102 0.97 -16.15 -17.85
C PHE A 102 1.14 -17.45 -18.66
N GLY A 103 0.60 -18.57 -18.18
CA GLY A 103 0.76 -19.89 -18.81
C GLY A 103 1.99 -20.68 -18.33
N GLY A 104 2.62 -20.27 -17.24
CA GLY A 104 3.68 -21.02 -16.55
C GLY A 104 3.11 -22.03 -15.54
N LYS A 105 3.79 -23.18 -15.37
CA LYS A 105 3.39 -24.20 -14.39
C LYS A 105 3.74 -23.82 -12.94
N SER A 106 4.78 -23.00 -12.74
CA SER A 106 5.23 -22.51 -11.44
C SER A 106 5.94 -21.16 -11.54
N ALA A 107 6.00 -20.39 -10.44
CA ALA A 107 6.74 -19.13 -10.39
C ALA A 107 8.23 -19.28 -10.73
N LYS A 108 8.86 -20.40 -10.34
CA LYS A 108 10.28 -20.68 -10.66
C LYS A 108 10.53 -20.80 -12.16
N GLU A 109 9.61 -21.41 -12.90
CA GLU A 109 9.76 -21.60 -14.34
C GLU A 109 9.41 -20.31 -15.11
N ALA A 110 8.36 -19.61 -14.70
CA ALA A 110 7.96 -18.35 -15.31
C ALA A 110 9.05 -17.28 -15.13
N MET A 111 9.66 -17.19 -13.94
CA MET A 111 10.71 -16.21 -13.64
C MET A 111 12.02 -16.41 -14.41
N LYS A 112 12.27 -17.61 -14.98
CA LYS A 112 13.41 -17.83 -15.89
C LYS A 112 13.20 -17.16 -17.25
N LYS A 113 11.94 -16.87 -17.63
CA LYS A 113 11.61 -16.20 -18.88
C LYS A 113 11.66 -14.68 -18.67
N PRO A 114 12.51 -13.94 -19.40
CA PRO A 114 12.55 -12.47 -19.33
C PRO A 114 11.18 -11.82 -19.63
N GLU A 115 10.39 -12.48 -20.48
CA GLU A 115 9.04 -12.07 -20.87
C GLU A 115 8.08 -12.03 -19.67
N PHE A 116 8.23 -12.94 -18.71
CA PHE A 116 7.39 -12.95 -17.51
C PHE A 116 7.60 -11.70 -16.67
N LYS A 117 8.85 -11.25 -16.52
CA LYS A 117 9.16 -10.00 -15.80
C LYS A 117 8.51 -8.81 -16.48
N LYS A 118 8.55 -8.75 -17.82
CA LYS A 118 7.92 -7.67 -18.59
C LYS A 118 6.39 -7.71 -18.44
N TRP A 119 5.78 -8.88 -18.61
CA TRP A 119 4.35 -9.09 -18.42
C TRP A 119 3.89 -8.71 -17.00
N LEU A 120 4.68 -9.09 -15.99
CA LEU A 120 4.41 -8.78 -14.59
C LEU A 120 4.38 -7.26 -14.35
N LEU A 121 5.36 -6.54 -14.91
CA LEU A 121 5.42 -5.08 -14.84
C LEU A 121 4.28 -4.41 -15.63
N GLU A 122 3.86 -4.99 -16.75
CA GLU A 122 2.71 -4.51 -17.53
C GLU A 122 1.36 -4.77 -16.86
N ARG A 123 1.29 -5.75 -15.95
CA ARG A 123 0.08 -6.12 -15.21
C ARG A 123 -0.03 -5.43 -13.85
N LEU A 124 1.10 -5.28 -13.14
CA LEU A 124 1.17 -4.79 -11.76
C LEU A 124 1.66 -3.34 -11.69
N ILE A 125 0.71 -2.42 -11.54
CA ILE A 125 1.00 -0.98 -11.56
C ILE A 125 1.89 -0.54 -10.39
N ASP A 126 1.66 -1.09 -9.20
CA ASP A 126 2.39 -0.71 -7.98
C ASP A 126 3.84 -1.24 -8.01
N VAL A 127 4.06 -2.46 -8.49
CA VAL A 127 5.41 -3.02 -8.71
C VAL A 127 6.15 -2.20 -9.76
N ARG A 128 5.46 -1.81 -10.84
CA ARG A 128 6.07 -1.00 -11.89
C ARG A 128 6.46 0.39 -11.41
N LEU A 129 5.66 1.04 -10.55
CA LEU A 129 5.90 2.41 -10.09
C LEU A 129 6.81 2.49 -8.86
N PHE A 130 6.54 1.68 -7.83
CA PHE A 130 7.23 1.76 -6.54
C PHE A 130 8.30 0.68 -6.36
N GLY A 131 8.21 -0.42 -7.12
CA GLY A 131 9.02 -1.60 -6.90
C GLY A 131 8.43 -2.53 -5.85
N ALA A 132 8.96 -3.75 -5.81
CA ALA A 132 8.60 -4.77 -4.83
C ALA A 132 9.69 -5.83 -4.72
N THR A 133 9.74 -6.50 -3.57
CA THR A 133 10.51 -7.73 -3.38
C THR A 133 9.58 -8.91 -3.52
N ILE A 134 9.83 -9.75 -4.52
CA ILE A 134 9.01 -10.92 -4.84
C ILE A 134 9.81 -12.18 -4.48
N PRO A 135 9.32 -13.01 -3.54
CA PRO A 135 9.99 -14.26 -3.20
C PRO A 135 9.80 -15.28 -4.32
N VAL A 136 10.88 -15.90 -4.77
CA VAL A 136 10.91 -16.87 -5.89
C VAL A 136 11.14 -18.29 -5.34
N GLY A 137 10.34 -18.68 -4.34
CA GLY A 137 10.37 -20.02 -3.74
C GLY A 137 11.69 -20.44 -3.06
N GLU A 138 11.65 -21.55 -2.33
CA GLU A 138 12.85 -22.16 -1.74
C GLU A 138 13.62 -22.96 -2.80
N GLY A 139 14.93 -22.74 -2.92
CA GLY A 139 15.81 -23.72 -3.57
C GLY A 139 15.90 -24.98 -2.70
N GLU A 140 16.07 -26.15 -3.29
CA GLU A 140 16.51 -27.33 -2.53
C GLU A 140 18.01 -27.17 -2.24
N GLY A 141 18.38 -27.18 -0.95
CA GLY A 141 19.76 -27.05 -0.44
C GLY A 141 20.11 -25.67 0.14
N ASP A 142 21.29 -25.56 0.77
CA ASP A 142 21.86 -24.39 1.47
C ASP A 142 22.05 -23.09 0.63
N ARG A 143 21.47 -23.03 -0.58
CA ARG A 143 21.46 -21.84 -1.42
C ARG A 143 20.11 -21.16 -1.29
N ALA A 144 20.08 -20.18 -0.39
CA ALA A 144 19.06 -19.17 -0.15
C ALA A 144 18.01 -19.06 -1.28
N GLY A 145 16.74 -19.28 -0.94
CA GLY A 145 15.61 -19.03 -1.82
C GLY A 145 15.74 -17.66 -2.49
N GLY A 146 15.69 -17.64 -3.82
CA GLY A 146 15.90 -16.42 -4.58
C GLY A 146 14.78 -15.41 -4.31
N SER A 147 15.13 -14.14 -4.12
CA SER A 147 14.16 -13.04 -4.13
C SER A 147 14.47 -12.13 -5.32
N LEU A 148 13.44 -11.79 -6.10
CA LEU A 148 13.55 -10.79 -7.14
C LEU A 148 13.18 -9.44 -6.51
N THR A 149 14.18 -8.58 -6.35
CA THR A 149 13.98 -7.21 -5.89
C THR A 149 13.91 -6.29 -7.09
N LEU A 150 12.77 -5.62 -7.27
CA LEU A 150 12.54 -4.61 -8.28
C LEU A 150 12.47 -3.25 -7.61
N THR A 151 13.25 -2.29 -8.10
CA THR A 151 13.19 -0.89 -7.64
C THR A 151 12.42 -0.08 -8.64
N GLY A 152 11.29 0.50 -8.22
CA GLY A 152 10.47 1.34 -9.09
C GLY A 152 11.08 2.74 -9.30
N PRO A 153 10.69 3.43 -10.37
CA PRO A 153 11.17 4.78 -10.68
C PRO A 153 10.66 5.84 -9.72
N VAL A 154 9.51 5.64 -9.06
CA VAL A 154 8.88 6.62 -8.16
C VAL A 154 9.20 6.27 -6.71
N GLN A 155 9.90 7.17 -6.02
CA GLN A 155 10.21 7.03 -4.59
C GLN A 155 9.72 8.26 -3.83
N PHE A 156 9.00 8.05 -2.74
CA PHE A 156 8.50 9.09 -1.86
C PHE A 156 9.27 9.08 -0.54
N SER A 157 9.50 10.26 0.04
CA SER A 157 9.93 10.42 1.42
C SER A 157 8.73 10.34 2.37
N TRP A 158 9.01 10.33 3.67
CA TRP A 158 7.99 10.61 4.67
C TRP A 158 7.37 11.98 4.42
N GLY A 159 6.07 12.07 4.65
CA GLY A 159 5.30 13.29 4.59
C GLY A 159 5.29 13.99 5.94
N TYR A 160 5.55 15.30 5.91
CA TYR A 160 5.55 16.16 7.09
C TYR A 160 4.47 17.23 6.96
N SER A 161 3.84 17.59 8.07
CA SER A 161 2.92 18.71 8.07
C SER A 161 3.66 20.03 7.91
N LEU A 162 3.13 20.92 7.07
CA LEU A 162 3.65 22.27 6.87
C LEU A 162 3.24 23.21 8.01
N ASN A 163 2.11 22.92 8.65
CA ASN A 163 1.64 23.60 9.86
C ASN A 163 1.96 22.80 11.12
N ARG A 164 1.88 23.46 12.28
CA ARG A 164 1.82 22.75 13.57
C ARG A 164 0.49 22.00 13.66
N ALA A 165 0.55 20.74 14.01
CA ALA A 165 -0.60 19.86 14.13
C ALA A 165 -0.84 19.53 15.61
N GLU A 166 -2.11 19.54 16.01
CA GLU A 166 -2.53 19.20 17.36
C GLU A 166 -3.48 18.01 17.33
N LEU A 167 -3.32 17.13 18.32
CA LEU A 167 -4.27 16.05 18.56
C LEU A 167 -5.54 16.61 19.23
N LEU A 168 -6.67 15.99 18.93
CA LEU A 168 -7.90 16.18 19.68
C LEU A 168 -7.75 15.59 21.08
N ALA A 169 -8.04 16.40 22.10
CA ALA A 169 -7.88 16.03 23.50
C ALA A 169 -8.94 15.01 23.99
N SER A 170 -10.08 14.92 23.32
CA SER A 170 -11.13 13.95 23.62
C SER A 170 -11.15 12.87 22.54
N SER A 171 -10.63 11.70 22.88
CA SER A 171 -10.58 10.53 22.00
C SER A 171 -11.52 9.41 22.44
N THR A 172 -12.16 9.49 23.61
CA THR A 172 -13.01 8.40 24.11
C THR A 172 -14.35 8.39 23.38
N ILE A 173 -14.66 7.26 22.73
CA ILE A 173 -15.96 6.98 22.11
C ILE A 173 -16.59 5.79 22.82
N THR A 174 -17.91 5.81 22.99
CA THR A 174 -18.68 4.72 23.58
C THR A 174 -19.51 4.01 22.50
N SER A 175 -19.51 2.68 22.51
CA SER A 175 -20.38 1.85 21.66
C SER A 175 -21.35 1.05 22.53
N GLN A 176 -22.62 0.98 22.16
CA GLN A 176 -23.63 0.16 22.85
C GLN A 176 -23.50 -1.34 22.54
N PHE A 177 -22.70 -1.71 21.54
CA PHE A 177 -22.45 -3.11 21.18
C PHE A 177 -21.36 -3.70 22.09
N ALA A 178 -21.65 -4.87 22.68
CA ALA A 178 -20.70 -5.65 23.45
C ALA A 178 -19.80 -6.47 22.50
N GLY A 179 -18.48 -6.43 22.71
CA GLY A 179 -17.50 -7.05 21.81
C GLY A 179 -17.45 -8.59 21.81
N ARG A 180 -18.18 -9.26 22.71
CA ARG A 180 -18.37 -10.72 22.75
C ARG A 180 -19.72 -11.06 23.37
N GLU A 181 -20.38 -12.11 22.88
CA GLU A 181 -21.42 -12.83 23.62
C GLU A 181 -20.75 -13.49 24.84
N GLN A 182 -20.60 -12.76 25.94
CA GLN A 182 -20.29 -13.36 27.24
C GLN A 182 -21.57 -13.39 28.06
N GLU A 183 -21.90 -14.59 28.56
CA GLU A 183 -23.10 -14.95 29.32
C GLU A 183 -23.22 -14.28 30.71
N GLU A 184 -22.47 -13.23 31.00
CA GLU A 184 -22.54 -12.54 32.30
C GLU A 184 -23.25 -11.19 32.21
N LYS A 185 -24.28 -11.08 33.05
CA LYS A 185 -25.16 -9.92 33.24
C LYS A 185 -24.36 -8.63 33.53
N GLY A 186 -24.15 -7.84 32.48
CA GLY A 186 -23.73 -6.45 32.56
C GLY A 186 -23.59 -5.87 31.16
N GLN A 187 -24.61 -5.14 30.69
CA GLN A 187 -24.57 -4.41 29.42
C GLN A 187 -23.62 -3.21 29.54
N TYR A 188 -22.31 -3.46 29.59
CA TYR A 188 -21.31 -2.40 29.52
C TYR A 188 -20.95 -2.18 28.05
N GLY A 189 -21.24 -0.97 27.57
CA GLY A 189 -20.79 -0.54 26.24
C GLY A 189 -19.27 -0.55 26.14
N THR A 190 -18.74 -0.87 24.96
CA THR A 190 -17.30 -0.88 24.71
C THR A 190 -16.80 0.56 24.58
N MET A 191 -15.83 0.97 25.40
CA MET A 191 -15.14 2.26 25.24
C MET A 191 -13.94 2.08 24.30
N GLY A 192 -13.96 2.80 23.17
CA GLY A 192 -12.86 2.88 22.23
C GLY A 192 -12.10 4.21 22.35
N LYS A 193 -10.85 4.22 21.88
CA LYS A 193 -10.10 5.47 21.67
C LYS A 193 -10.02 5.77 20.18
N ASP A 194 -10.46 6.95 19.79
CA ASP A 194 -10.41 7.49 18.44
C ASP A 194 -9.57 8.77 18.45
N TRP A 195 -8.30 8.60 18.08
CA TRP A 195 -7.33 9.67 18.04
C TRP A 195 -7.35 10.36 16.68
N ARG A 196 -7.52 11.68 16.69
CA ARG A 196 -7.65 12.49 15.47
C ARG A 196 -6.79 13.74 15.55
N VAL A 197 -6.27 14.18 14.41
CA VAL A 197 -5.67 15.52 14.29
C VAL A 197 -6.77 16.56 14.09
N LYS A 198 -6.63 17.75 14.67
CA LYS A 198 -7.56 18.87 14.40
C LYS A 198 -7.49 19.28 12.93
N TYR A 199 -6.27 19.58 12.47
CA TYR A 199 -5.95 19.93 11.10
C TYR A 199 -4.46 19.70 10.82
N SER A 200 -4.13 19.16 9.66
CA SER A 200 -2.77 18.94 9.19
C SER A 200 -2.72 19.07 7.67
N LEU A 201 -1.86 19.93 7.14
CA LEU A 201 -1.54 20.03 5.72
C LEU A 201 -0.22 19.29 5.48
N LEU A 202 -0.29 18.10 4.92
CA LEU A 202 0.82 17.18 4.73
C LEU A 202 1.48 17.37 3.37
N ALA A 203 2.81 17.39 3.33
CA ALA A 203 3.59 17.48 2.11
C ALA A 203 4.55 16.29 1.98
N PHE A 204 4.52 15.62 0.83
CA PHE A 204 5.41 14.52 0.48
C PHE A 204 6.32 14.94 -0.65
N TYR A 205 7.61 14.70 -0.46
CA TYR A 205 8.58 14.85 -1.52
C TYR A 205 8.75 13.53 -2.26
N GLY A 206 8.72 13.57 -3.59
CA GLY A 206 8.87 12.42 -4.46
C GLY A 206 9.93 12.65 -5.52
N THR A 207 10.60 11.59 -5.93
CA THR A 207 11.56 11.58 -7.04
C THR A 207 11.15 10.55 -8.08
N VAL A 208 11.30 10.91 -9.34
CA VAL A 208 11.05 10.06 -10.50
C VAL A 208 12.37 9.88 -11.25
N SER A 209 12.88 8.66 -11.29
CA SER A 209 14.11 8.32 -11.99
C SER A 209 13.83 7.70 -13.36
N ALA A 210 14.20 8.39 -14.43
CA ALA A 210 14.06 7.89 -15.79
C ALA A 210 14.90 6.63 -16.05
N TRP A 211 16.07 6.52 -15.42
CA TRP A 211 16.93 5.34 -15.54
C TRP A 211 16.24 4.06 -15.04
N ARG A 212 15.54 4.15 -13.90
CA ARG A 212 14.80 3.03 -13.31
C ARG A 212 13.50 2.69 -14.04
N ALA A 213 13.07 3.55 -14.96
CA ALA A 213 11.82 3.41 -15.68
C ALA A 213 11.97 2.73 -17.05
N LYS A 214 13.21 2.40 -17.43
CA LYS A 214 13.56 1.70 -18.68
C LYS A 214 13.28 0.21 -18.60
#